data_AF-A0A6L7VY20-F1
#
_entry.id   AF-A0A6L7VY20-F1
#
_cell.length_a   1.000
_cell.length_b   1.000
_cell.length_c   1.000
_cell.angle_alpha   90.00
_cell.angle_beta   90.00
_cell.angle_gamma   90.00
#
_symmetry.space_group_name_H-M   'P 1'
#
loop_
_entity.id
_entity.type
_entity.pdbx_description
1 polymer ?
#
loop_
_entity_poly.entity_id
_entity_poly.type
_entity_poly.pdbx_seq_one_letter_code
_entity_poly.pdbx_strand_id
1 'polypeptide(L)'
;MSSVYSSLFVATVWSGHPVGFDLLTHGDVQFIAFYNAERKMTVGMRKLNDDTWTFAHPEGVWLENRGRLSSEIGWDSHNSLTMAIDDDGHIHLCGNMHVDLLIYFRTTRPLDVTSFERIDFMVGKNEDRCTYPVFMRGPNNELIFRFRDGKSGNGVDFYNVYDVQTKTWHRMHSTPLLNGLDRMNAYARMPEKGPDGNYHMVWIWRDTPDCATNHSISYARSPDLLSWETGGGDTLNLPITIESGAIVDPVPPGGGLINMTQSLGFDDQKRTVISYHKHDENGYTQAYCARLENGEWIFYKVSNWTYRWEFGGGGSIGAEIRLGGVQAEADGGLSMSYWHIKEGQGIWKLHPQTLQVIGTYPPPDNEMPDELERVTSDYSGMTVNLRGARGNGTRPGEQYVLRWETLDRNRDRPREKIPPPSELRLYILRKK
;
A
#
# COMPACT_ATOMS: atom_id res chain seq x y z
N MET A 1 5.15 -23.71 8.51
CA MET A 1 5.75 -23.42 7.21
C MET A 1 4.87 -23.97 6.12
N SER A 2 4.32 -23.06 5.31
CA SER A 2 3.75 -23.42 4.01
C SER A 2 4.86 -24.04 3.17
N SER A 3 4.53 -24.97 2.29
CA SER A 3 5.50 -25.56 1.35
C SER A 3 5.10 -25.21 -0.07
N VAL A 4 6.07 -24.95 -0.95
CA VAL A 4 5.79 -24.86 -2.39
C VAL A 4 5.24 -26.20 -2.85
N TYR A 5 4.00 -26.17 -3.34
CA TYR A 5 3.36 -27.31 -3.97
C TYR A 5 3.67 -27.36 -5.46
N SER A 6 3.63 -26.21 -6.12
CA SER A 6 4.03 -26.07 -7.52
C SER A 6 4.40 -24.62 -7.84
N SER A 7 5.04 -24.41 -8.99
CA SER A 7 5.25 -23.09 -9.55
C SER A 7 4.99 -23.09 -11.05
N LEU A 8 4.48 -21.97 -11.55
CA LEU A 8 4.15 -21.78 -12.95
C LEU A 8 4.93 -20.59 -13.49
N PHE A 9 5.53 -20.78 -14.66
CA PHE A 9 6.05 -19.66 -15.44
C PHE A 9 4.88 -18.84 -15.98
N VAL A 10 4.92 -17.52 -15.81
CA VAL A 10 3.91 -16.60 -16.33
C VAL A 10 4.44 -15.93 -17.60
N ALA A 11 5.51 -15.15 -17.45
CA ALA A 11 6.13 -14.37 -18.53
C ALA A 11 7.54 -13.90 -18.10
N THR A 12 8.28 -13.29 -19.02
CA THR A 12 9.43 -12.45 -18.67
C THR A 12 8.97 -11.00 -18.44
N VAL A 13 9.60 -10.33 -17.48
CA VAL A 13 9.19 -8.99 -17.02
C VAL A 13 10.34 -8.00 -16.96
N TRP A 14 9.99 -6.72 -17.00
CA TRP A 14 10.93 -5.63 -16.82
C TRP A 14 11.64 -5.70 -15.45
N SER A 15 12.97 -5.63 -15.45
CA SER A 15 13.81 -5.87 -14.26
C SER A 15 14.60 -4.65 -13.78
N GLY A 16 14.48 -3.50 -14.44
CA GLY A 16 15.36 -2.36 -14.15
C GLY A 16 15.09 -1.65 -12.82
N HIS A 17 13.86 -1.73 -12.29
CA HIS A 17 13.45 -1.17 -11.00
C HIS A 17 12.15 -1.85 -10.53
N PRO A 18 11.82 -1.80 -9.22
CA PRO A 18 10.64 -2.47 -8.71
C PRO A 18 9.38 -1.62 -8.94
N VAL A 19 8.29 -2.28 -9.32
CA VAL A 19 6.98 -1.66 -9.50
C VAL A 19 5.92 -2.62 -8.97
N GLY A 20 4.88 -2.11 -8.32
CA GLY A 20 3.82 -2.95 -7.77
C GLY A 20 3.01 -3.64 -8.87
N PHE A 21 3.11 -4.97 -8.96
CA PHE A 21 2.18 -5.82 -9.71
C PHE A 21 1.01 -6.23 -8.82
N ASP A 22 -0.04 -6.78 -9.44
CA ASP A 22 -1.22 -7.24 -8.71
C ASP A 22 -1.61 -8.67 -9.08
N LEU A 23 -2.10 -9.40 -8.07
CA LEU A 23 -2.56 -10.79 -8.18
C LEU A 23 -3.94 -10.88 -7.52
N LEU A 24 -4.95 -11.30 -8.28
CA LEU A 24 -6.33 -11.38 -7.84
C LEU A 24 -6.92 -12.74 -8.20
N THR A 25 -7.54 -13.41 -7.24
CA THR A 25 -8.29 -14.65 -7.47
C THR A 25 -9.77 -14.41 -7.21
N HIS A 26 -10.63 -14.87 -8.12
CA HIS A 26 -12.08 -14.75 -8.03
C HIS A 26 -12.75 -16.03 -8.52
N GLY A 27 -13.30 -16.80 -7.58
CA GLY A 27 -13.87 -18.11 -7.88
C GLY A 27 -12.80 -19.05 -8.44
N ASP A 28 -13.06 -19.61 -9.62
CA ASP A 28 -12.15 -20.53 -10.33
C ASP A 28 -11.16 -19.84 -11.28
N VAL A 29 -11.13 -18.50 -11.30
CA VAL A 29 -10.29 -17.72 -12.22
C VAL A 29 -9.29 -16.87 -11.46
N GLN A 30 -8.10 -16.71 -12.02
CA GLN A 30 -7.03 -15.91 -11.46
C GLN A 30 -6.45 -14.94 -12.49
N PHE A 31 -6.14 -13.75 -12.01
CA PHE A 31 -5.69 -12.62 -12.82
C PHE A 31 -4.38 -12.06 -12.30
N ILE A 32 -3.50 -11.65 -13.21
CA ILE A 32 -2.25 -10.96 -12.91
C ILE A 32 -2.17 -9.68 -13.73
N ALA A 33 -1.86 -8.54 -13.11
CA ALA A 33 -1.50 -7.31 -13.81
C ALA A 33 -0.01 -6.99 -13.59
N PHE A 34 0.75 -6.83 -14.66
CA PHE A 34 2.20 -6.63 -14.63
C PHE A 34 2.72 -5.83 -15.84
N TYR A 35 4.00 -5.46 -15.82
CA TYR A 35 4.69 -4.94 -17.01
C TYR A 35 5.63 -6.02 -17.58
N ASN A 36 5.46 -6.35 -18.86
CA ASN A 36 6.27 -7.37 -19.52
C ASN A 36 7.72 -6.87 -19.78
N ALA A 37 8.55 -7.70 -20.42
CA ALA A 37 9.94 -7.37 -20.75
C ALA A 37 10.08 -6.08 -21.61
N GLU A 38 9.11 -5.80 -22.47
CA GLU A 38 9.03 -4.58 -23.30
C GLU A 38 8.40 -3.40 -22.57
N ARG A 39 8.21 -3.50 -21.24
CA ARG A 39 7.60 -2.47 -20.38
C ARG A 39 6.13 -2.21 -20.64
N LYS A 40 5.42 -3.09 -21.36
CA LYS A 40 3.99 -2.95 -21.65
C LYS A 40 3.13 -3.53 -20.54
N MET A 41 2.11 -2.78 -20.13
CA MET A 41 1.07 -3.23 -19.23
C MET A 41 0.39 -4.45 -19.83
N THR A 42 0.35 -5.53 -19.06
CA THR A 42 -0.14 -6.83 -19.48
C THR A 42 -1.03 -7.40 -18.38
N VAL A 43 -2.19 -7.93 -18.76
CA VAL A 43 -3.08 -8.65 -17.86
C VAL A 43 -3.17 -10.10 -18.29
N GLY A 44 -2.78 -11.01 -17.41
CA GLY A 44 -2.92 -12.45 -17.59
C GLY A 44 -4.18 -12.96 -16.90
N MET A 45 -4.84 -13.94 -17.50
CA MET A 45 -5.96 -14.71 -16.96
C MET A 45 -5.71 -16.20 -17.10
N ARG A 46 -6.05 -16.97 -16.08
CA ARG A 46 -6.14 -18.44 -16.16
C ARG A 46 -7.24 -18.99 -15.28
N LYS A 47 -7.67 -20.22 -15.55
CA LYS A 47 -8.41 -21.02 -14.55
C LYS A 47 -7.43 -21.60 -13.54
N LEU A 48 -7.88 -21.83 -12.31
CA LEU A 48 -7.02 -22.38 -11.24
C LEU A 48 -6.52 -23.80 -11.51
N ASN A 49 -7.19 -24.56 -12.37
CA ASN A 49 -6.79 -25.91 -12.81
C ASN A 49 -5.97 -25.93 -14.10
N ASP A 50 -5.71 -24.77 -14.70
CA ASP A 50 -4.94 -24.66 -15.93
C ASP A 50 -3.59 -23.99 -15.67
N ASP A 51 -2.57 -24.43 -16.38
CA ASP A 51 -1.23 -23.84 -16.34
C ASP A 51 -0.99 -22.85 -17.50
N THR A 52 -1.99 -22.68 -18.37
CA THR A 52 -1.94 -21.77 -19.53
C THR A 52 -2.55 -20.42 -19.20
N TRP A 53 -1.87 -19.36 -19.64
CA TRP A 53 -2.32 -17.97 -19.48
C TRP A 53 -2.86 -17.42 -20.80
N THR A 54 -4.00 -16.74 -20.72
CA THR A 54 -4.49 -15.82 -21.75
C THR A 54 -4.03 -14.42 -21.37
N PHE A 55 -3.36 -13.72 -22.29
CA PHE A 55 -2.87 -12.36 -22.07
C PHE A 55 -3.65 -11.32 -22.86
N ALA A 56 -3.83 -10.15 -22.25
CA ALA A 56 -4.31 -8.94 -22.88
C ALA A 56 -3.33 -7.79 -22.64
N HIS A 57 -3.24 -6.88 -23.61
CA HIS A 57 -2.39 -5.69 -23.55
C HIS A 57 -3.28 -4.45 -23.74
N PRO A 58 -3.84 -3.87 -22.67
CA PRO A 58 -4.70 -2.71 -22.77
C PRO A 58 -4.00 -1.55 -23.49
N GLU A 59 -4.64 -1.01 -24.52
CA GLU A 59 -4.10 0.08 -25.32
C GLU A 59 -4.34 1.43 -24.63
N GLY A 60 -3.25 2.08 -24.21
CA GLY A 60 -3.31 3.36 -23.52
C GLY A 60 -3.59 4.56 -24.42
N VAL A 61 -3.27 5.73 -23.90
CA VAL A 61 -3.19 6.99 -24.67
C VAL A 61 -1.74 7.41 -24.81
N TRP A 62 -1.40 8.10 -25.89
CA TRP A 62 -0.08 8.71 -26.01
C TRP A 62 0.08 9.85 -24.99
N LEU A 63 1.11 9.79 -24.16
CA LEU A 63 1.45 10.82 -23.18
C LEU A 63 2.57 11.70 -23.74
N GLU A 64 2.22 12.84 -24.34
CA GLU A 64 3.20 13.73 -24.98
C GLU A 64 4.38 14.10 -24.07
N ASN A 65 4.08 14.46 -22.81
CA ASN A 65 5.10 14.83 -21.83
C ASN A 65 6.01 13.67 -21.39
N ARG A 66 5.61 12.43 -21.68
CA ARG A 66 6.39 11.22 -21.36
C ARG A 66 7.06 10.61 -22.59
N GLY A 67 6.59 10.93 -23.79
CA GLY A 67 7.08 10.34 -25.06
C GLY A 67 6.83 8.84 -25.16
N ARG A 68 5.74 8.33 -24.57
CA ARG A 68 5.35 6.91 -24.55
C ARG A 68 3.85 6.74 -24.37
N LEU A 69 3.34 5.53 -24.60
CA LEU A 69 1.97 5.18 -24.24
C LEU A 69 1.79 5.18 -22.71
N SER A 70 0.58 5.51 -22.27
CA SER A 70 0.16 5.44 -20.88
C SER A 70 0.10 4.00 -20.35
N SER A 71 0.12 2.99 -21.22
CA SER A 71 0.25 1.58 -20.88
C SER A 71 1.70 1.07 -20.93
N GLU A 72 2.70 1.93 -21.12
CA GLU A 72 4.12 1.55 -21.12
C GLU A 72 4.83 2.18 -19.92
N ILE A 73 5.64 1.46 -19.14
CA ILE A 73 6.28 2.04 -17.95
C ILE A 73 7.60 2.76 -18.26
N GLY A 74 7.82 3.90 -17.58
CA GLY A 74 9.08 4.65 -17.55
C GLY A 74 10.05 4.13 -16.48
N TRP A 75 10.89 5.02 -15.93
CA TRP A 75 11.77 4.73 -14.80
C TRP A 75 11.19 5.31 -13.50
N ASP A 76 10.00 4.85 -13.10
CA ASP A 76 9.25 5.42 -11.97
C ASP A 76 8.63 4.31 -11.13
N SER A 77 9.09 4.17 -9.88
CA SER A 77 8.64 3.08 -9.00
C SER A 77 7.25 3.30 -8.40
N HIS A 78 6.67 4.49 -8.58
CA HIS A 78 5.31 4.82 -8.11
C HIS A 78 4.20 4.24 -9.00
N ASN A 79 4.57 3.79 -10.20
CA ASN A 79 3.64 3.44 -11.28
C ASN A 79 3.04 2.03 -11.16
N SER A 80 2.60 1.65 -9.95
CA SER A 80 1.98 0.34 -9.68
C SER A 80 0.70 0.13 -10.48
N LEU A 81 0.31 -1.14 -10.60
CA LEU A 81 -0.94 -1.60 -11.19
C LEU A 81 -1.87 -2.13 -10.08
N THR A 82 -3.16 -1.94 -10.24
CA THR A 82 -4.18 -2.47 -9.33
C THR A 82 -5.42 -2.91 -10.10
N MET A 83 -6.01 -4.02 -9.67
CA MET A 83 -7.25 -4.55 -10.22
C MET A 83 -8.35 -4.69 -9.16
N ALA A 84 -9.60 -4.64 -9.62
CA ALA A 84 -10.76 -5.08 -8.86
C ALA A 84 -11.76 -5.78 -9.77
N ILE A 85 -12.67 -6.55 -9.16
CA ILE A 85 -13.80 -7.15 -9.84
C ILE A 85 -15.05 -6.57 -9.19
N ASP A 86 -15.93 -5.98 -10.00
CA ASP A 86 -17.22 -5.46 -9.56
C ASP A 86 -18.25 -6.59 -9.39
N ASP A 87 -19.47 -6.23 -8.98
CA ASP A 87 -20.49 -7.22 -8.63
C ASP A 87 -21.13 -7.89 -9.86
N ASP A 88 -20.92 -7.34 -11.06
CA ASP A 88 -21.31 -7.95 -12.34
C ASP A 88 -20.16 -8.78 -12.97
N GLY A 89 -19.02 -8.87 -12.27
CA GLY A 89 -17.86 -9.65 -12.68
C GLY A 89 -16.95 -8.94 -13.69
N HIS A 90 -17.15 -7.65 -13.98
CA HIS A 90 -16.22 -6.90 -14.83
C HIS A 90 -14.94 -6.57 -14.07
N ILE A 91 -13.81 -6.66 -14.77
CA ILE A 91 -12.50 -6.39 -14.21
C ILE A 91 -12.19 -4.91 -14.44
N HIS A 92 -11.89 -4.20 -13.36
CA HIS A 92 -11.40 -2.83 -13.35
C HIS A 92 -9.88 -2.86 -13.22
N LEU A 93 -9.18 -2.13 -14.06
CA LEU A 93 -7.71 -2.02 -14.05
C LEU A 93 -7.31 -0.55 -14.03
N CYS A 94 -6.39 -0.20 -13.15
CA CYS A 94 -5.83 1.15 -13.09
C CYS A 94 -4.34 1.10 -12.72
N GLY A 95 -3.54 2.05 -13.21
CA GLY A 95 -2.12 2.10 -12.88
C GLY A 95 -1.27 2.93 -13.84
N ASN A 96 0.05 2.88 -13.65
CA ASN A 96 1.04 3.67 -14.41
C ASN A 96 0.92 5.20 -14.25
N MET A 97 0.47 5.67 -13.08
CA MET A 97 0.20 7.10 -12.84
C MET A 97 1.08 7.67 -11.73
N HIS A 98 1.83 8.72 -12.05
CA HIS A 98 2.49 9.58 -11.08
C HIS A 98 2.44 11.03 -11.55
N VAL A 99 1.38 11.72 -11.13
CA VAL A 99 0.98 13.04 -11.64
C VAL A 99 0.66 12.98 -13.14
N ASP A 100 -0.04 11.91 -13.55
CA ASP A 100 -0.49 11.68 -14.92
C ASP A 100 -2.03 11.68 -14.99
N LEU A 101 -2.59 11.76 -16.18
CA LEU A 101 -4.03 11.55 -16.38
C LEU A 101 -4.49 10.18 -15.86
N LEU A 102 -5.78 10.06 -15.55
CA LEU A 102 -6.40 8.80 -15.14
C LEU A 102 -6.25 7.75 -16.23
N ILE A 103 -5.56 6.66 -15.91
CA ILE A 103 -5.38 5.51 -16.80
C ILE A 103 -6.25 4.38 -16.26
N TYR A 104 -7.43 4.22 -16.85
CA TYR A 104 -8.44 3.28 -16.38
C TYR A 104 -9.01 2.44 -17.53
N PHE A 105 -9.15 1.15 -17.27
CA PHE A 105 -9.71 0.17 -18.18
C PHE A 105 -10.75 -0.67 -17.46
N ARG A 106 -11.78 -1.11 -18.19
CA ARG A 106 -12.76 -2.07 -17.71
C ARG A 106 -13.05 -3.11 -18.78
N THR A 107 -13.24 -4.36 -18.39
CA THR A 107 -13.72 -5.36 -19.34
C THR A 107 -15.15 -5.06 -19.78
N THR A 108 -15.51 -5.42 -21.01
CA THR A 108 -16.91 -5.39 -21.48
C THR A 108 -17.63 -6.70 -21.22
N ARG A 109 -16.88 -7.80 -21.11
CA ARG A 109 -17.38 -9.11 -20.72
C ARG A 109 -16.89 -9.48 -19.32
N PRO A 110 -17.76 -10.02 -18.44
CA PRO A 110 -17.35 -10.46 -17.12
C PRO A 110 -16.19 -11.45 -17.18
N LEU A 111 -15.20 -11.24 -16.32
CA LEU A 111 -14.04 -12.12 -16.11
C LEU A 111 -13.21 -12.42 -17.36
N ASP A 112 -13.32 -11.65 -18.45
CA ASP A 112 -12.59 -11.87 -19.71
C ASP A 112 -11.64 -10.72 -20.00
N VAL A 113 -10.35 -10.95 -19.73
CA VAL A 113 -9.29 -9.95 -19.95
C VAL A 113 -9.13 -9.54 -21.41
N THR A 114 -9.56 -10.36 -22.38
CA THR A 114 -9.45 -10.01 -23.81
C THR A 114 -10.45 -8.93 -24.23
N SER A 115 -11.34 -8.53 -23.33
CA SER A 115 -12.43 -7.58 -23.57
C SER A 115 -12.22 -6.22 -22.90
N PHE A 116 -11.00 -5.93 -22.43
CA PHE A 116 -10.66 -4.62 -21.86
C PHE A 116 -10.91 -3.50 -22.86
N GLU A 117 -11.62 -2.47 -22.39
CA GLU A 117 -11.77 -1.19 -23.06
C GLU A 117 -11.22 -0.08 -22.17
N ARG A 118 -10.64 0.94 -22.80
CA ARG A 118 -10.19 2.16 -22.14
C ARG A 118 -11.41 3.02 -21.79
N ILE A 119 -11.42 3.55 -20.58
CA ILE A 119 -12.41 4.52 -20.12
C ILE A 119 -11.65 5.75 -19.64
N ASP A 120 -11.84 6.87 -20.35
CA ASP A 120 -11.00 8.07 -20.20
C ASP A 120 -11.30 8.90 -18.94
N PHE A 121 -12.41 8.62 -18.25
CA PHE A 121 -12.78 9.27 -17.00
C PHE A 121 -13.62 8.38 -16.10
N MET A 122 -13.49 8.57 -14.78
CA MET A 122 -14.46 8.04 -13.82
C MET A 122 -15.59 9.04 -13.61
N VAL A 123 -15.25 10.20 -13.06
CA VAL A 123 -16.17 11.33 -12.81
C VAL A 123 -15.88 12.50 -13.76
N GLY A 124 -14.68 12.54 -14.37
CA GLY A 124 -14.28 13.59 -15.30
C GLY A 124 -13.83 14.90 -14.64
N LYS A 125 -13.59 14.87 -13.32
CA LYS A 125 -13.10 16.02 -12.54
C LYS A 125 -11.96 15.60 -11.63
N ASN A 126 -10.89 16.40 -11.57
CA ASN A 126 -9.69 16.10 -10.80
C ASN A 126 -8.99 14.80 -11.24
N GLU A 127 -9.01 14.48 -12.53
CA GLU A 127 -8.48 13.20 -13.05
C GLU A 127 -7.24 13.38 -13.93
N ASP A 128 -6.69 14.60 -14.02
CA ASP A 128 -5.55 14.91 -14.90
C ASP A 128 -4.17 14.70 -14.25
N ARG A 129 -4.13 14.50 -12.92
CA ARG A 129 -2.88 14.39 -12.13
C ARG A 129 -2.97 13.32 -11.05
N CYS A 130 -3.44 12.15 -11.45
CA CYS A 130 -3.63 10.98 -10.61
C CYS A 130 -2.30 10.35 -10.17
N THR A 131 -2.28 9.84 -8.94
CA THR A 131 -1.22 9.00 -8.37
C THR A 131 -1.82 8.00 -7.37
N TYR A 132 -1.18 6.84 -7.17
CA TYR A 132 -1.54 5.83 -6.16
C TYR A 132 -3.01 5.36 -6.24
N PRO A 133 -3.41 4.75 -7.36
CA PRO A 133 -4.75 4.18 -7.50
C PRO A 133 -4.94 3.02 -6.54
N VAL A 134 -6.10 2.98 -5.88
CA VAL A 134 -6.50 1.83 -5.07
C VAL A 134 -7.98 1.54 -5.21
N PHE A 135 -8.31 0.27 -5.40
CA PHE A 135 -9.67 -0.24 -5.24
C PHE A 135 -9.86 -0.84 -3.85
N MET A 136 -11.00 -0.58 -3.23
CA MET A 136 -11.41 -1.17 -1.96
C MET A 136 -12.92 -1.39 -1.91
N ARG A 137 -13.39 -2.17 -0.94
CA ARG A 137 -14.82 -2.33 -0.65
C ARG A 137 -15.21 -1.45 0.52
N GLY A 138 -16.28 -0.68 0.35
CA GLY A 138 -16.84 0.19 1.38
C GLY A 138 -17.69 -0.55 2.41
N PRO A 139 -18.27 0.18 3.38
CA PRO A 139 -19.12 -0.38 4.43
C PRO A 139 -20.35 -1.11 3.90
N ASN A 140 -20.90 -0.69 2.76
CA ASN A 140 -22.05 -1.31 2.09
C ASN A 140 -21.61 -2.29 1.00
N ASN A 141 -20.34 -2.73 1.03
CA ASN A 141 -19.70 -3.57 0.02
C ASN A 141 -19.66 -2.95 -1.39
N GLU A 142 -19.87 -1.64 -1.51
CA GLU A 142 -19.72 -0.90 -2.75
C GLU A 142 -18.25 -0.87 -3.19
N LEU A 143 -18.01 -0.86 -4.51
CA LEU A 143 -16.66 -0.72 -5.05
C LEU A 143 -16.24 0.76 -5.00
N ILE A 144 -15.21 1.03 -4.21
CA ILE A 144 -14.62 2.37 -4.03
C ILE A 144 -13.28 2.42 -4.75
N PHE A 145 -13.02 3.52 -5.44
CA PHE A 145 -11.73 3.86 -6.01
C PHE A 145 -11.16 5.11 -5.36
N ARG A 146 -9.99 4.96 -4.73
CA ARG A 146 -9.22 6.04 -4.13
C ARG A 146 -8.04 6.38 -5.02
N PHE A 147 -7.80 7.66 -5.22
CA PHE A 147 -6.60 8.15 -5.88
C PHE A 147 -6.21 9.52 -5.32
N ARG A 148 -4.95 9.90 -5.56
CA ARG A 148 -4.43 11.21 -5.21
C ARG A 148 -4.41 12.10 -6.46
N ASP A 149 -5.07 13.26 -6.42
CA ASP A 149 -4.94 14.32 -7.43
C ASP A 149 -3.90 15.33 -6.98
N GLY A 150 -2.93 15.66 -7.85
CA GLY A 150 -1.93 16.70 -7.63
C GLY A 150 -0.53 16.17 -7.38
N LYS A 151 0.37 17.05 -6.91
CA LYS A 151 1.79 16.75 -6.71
C LYS A 151 2.22 17.01 -5.27
N SER A 152 3.49 16.76 -4.95
CA SER A 152 4.07 17.21 -3.68
C SER A 152 3.93 18.74 -3.54
N GLY A 153 3.49 19.20 -2.37
CA GLY A 153 3.01 20.54 -2.04
C GLY A 153 1.48 20.70 -2.02
N ASN A 154 0.71 19.97 -2.85
CA ASN A 154 -0.74 20.25 -3.00
C ASN A 154 -1.64 19.04 -3.37
N GLY A 155 -1.13 17.83 -3.38
CA GLY A 155 -1.92 16.63 -3.62
C GLY A 155 -2.96 16.35 -2.53
N VAL A 156 -4.16 15.97 -2.98
CA VAL A 156 -5.35 15.67 -2.18
C VAL A 156 -5.96 14.34 -2.60
N ASP A 157 -6.58 13.64 -1.65
CA ASP A 157 -7.17 12.32 -1.91
C ASP A 157 -8.66 12.43 -2.23
N PHE A 158 -9.07 11.73 -3.28
CA PHE A 158 -10.46 11.57 -3.68
C PHE A 158 -10.88 10.11 -3.67
N TYR A 159 -12.15 9.90 -3.36
CA TYR A 159 -12.81 8.60 -3.32
C TYR A 159 -14.01 8.65 -4.27
N ASN A 160 -14.06 7.74 -5.23
CA ASN A 160 -15.18 7.55 -6.14
C ASN A 160 -15.88 6.23 -5.78
N VAL A 161 -17.19 6.17 -5.96
CA VAL A 161 -18.00 4.95 -5.79
C VAL A 161 -18.53 4.53 -7.16
N TYR A 162 -18.41 3.24 -7.46
CA TYR A 162 -18.91 2.67 -8.70
C TYR A 162 -20.36 2.24 -8.56
N ASP A 163 -21.19 2.65 -9.51
CA ASP A 163 -22.56 2.21 -9.66
C ASP A 163 -22.63 1.15 -10.77
N VAL A 164 -22.91 -0.10 -10.37
CA VAL A 164 -22.95 -1.26 -11.27
C VAL A 164 -24.10 -1.15 -12.28
N GLN A 165 -25.25 -0.60 -11.88
CA GLN A 165 -26.44 -0.53 -12.72
C GLN A 165 -26.26 0.44 -13.90
N THR A 166 -25.69 1.61 -13.61
CA THR A 166 -25.41 2.64 -14.63
C THR A 166 -24.05 2.46 -15.28
N LYS A 167 -23.18 1.63 -14.69
CA LYS A 167 -21.79 1.40 -15.11
C LYS A 167 -20.94 2.67 -15.09
N THR A 168 -21.23 3.57 -14.15
CA THR A 168 -20.55 4.87 -13.98
C THR A 168 -19.95 5.02 -12.59
N TRP A 169 -19.08 6.01 -12.42
CA TRP A 169 -18.54 6.42 -11.12
C TRP A 169 -19.14 7.75 -10.68
N HIS A 170 -19.32 7.91 -9.38
CA HIS A 170 -19.66 9.19 -8.76
C HIS A 170 -18.71 9.48 -7.60
N ARG A 171 -18.54 10.76 -7.26
CA ARG A 171 -17.67 11.18 -6.16
C ARG A 171 -18.33 10.85 -4.82
N MET A 172 -17.60 10.21 -3.91
CA MET A 172 -18.08 9.87 -2.56
C MET A 172 -18.26 11.12 -1.68
N HIS A 173 -17.33 12.08 -1.80
CA HIS A 173 -17.33 13.33 -1.03
C HIS A 173 -17.32 14.54 -1.95
N SER A 174 -18.13 15.57 -1.67
CA SER A 174 -18.12 16.82 -2.44
C SER A 174 -16.79 17.59 -2.35
N THR A 175 -15.97 17.31 -1.33
CA THR A 175 -14.63 17.86 -1.12
C THR A 175 -13.59 16.73 -1.07
N PRO A 176 -12.28 17.02 -1.19
CA PRO A 176 -11.28 16.03 -0.83
C PRO A 176 -11.44 15.58 0.64
N LEU A 177 -10.96 14.38 0.97
CA LEU A 177 -11.00 13.89 2.35
C LEU A 177 -9.99 14.65 3.23
N LEU A 178 -8.76 14.77 2.74
CA LEU A 178 -7.66 15.48 3.40
C LEU A 178 -7.22 16.66 2.54
N ASN A 179 -7.04 17.82 3.16
CA ASN A 179 -6.59 19.03 2.48
C ASN A 179 -5.52 19.76 3.31
N GLY A 180 -4.33 19.91 2.73
CA GLY A 180 -3.20 20.61 3.35
C GLY A 180 -3.18 22.12 3.14
N LEU A 181 -4.30 22.72 2.70
CA LEU A 181 -4.49 24.17 2.56
C LEU A 181 -3.45 24.85 1.66
N ASP A 182 -3.01 24.15 0.61
CA ASP A 182 -1.90 24.56 -0.28
C ASP A 182 -0.57 24.87 0.44
N ARG A 183 -0.43 24.43 1.69
CA ARG A 183 0.75 24.59 2.54
C ARG A 183 1.56 23.30 2.67
N MET A 184 0.90 22.17 2.55
CA MET A 184 1.46 20.85 2.86
C MET A 184 0.64 19.72 2.20
N ASN A 185 1.09 18.48 2.40
CA ASN A 185 0.35 17.29 2.00
C ASN A 185 0.11 16.34 3.15
N ALA A 186 -1.05 15.69 3.13
CA ALA A 186 -1.25 14.46 3.87
C ALA A 186 -0.75 13.26 3.06
N TYR A 187 -0.06 12.35 3.73
CA TYR A 187 0.27 11.01 3.26
C TYR A 187 -0.46 9.99 4.12
N ALA A 188 -1.67 9.65 3.69
CA ALA A 188 -2.54 8.75 4.41
C ALA A 188 -2.31 7.28 4.02
N ARG A 189 -2.42 6.41 5.01
CA ARG A 189 -2.73 5.00 4.77
C ARG A 189 -4.19 4.88 4.36
N MET A 190 -4.53 3.78 3.72
CA MET A 190 -5.94 3.50 3.46
C MET A 190 -6.70 3.35 4.79
N PRO A 191 -7.97 3.76 4.84
CA PRO A 191 -8.82 3.41 5.96
C PRO A 191 -8.94 1.88 6.09
N GLU A 192 -8.64 1.36 7.28
CA GLU A 192 -8.68 -0.07 7.58
C GLU A 192 -9.77 -0.35 8.63
N LYS A 193 -10.58 -1.41 8.41
CA LYS A 193 -11.64 -1.77 9.35
C LYS A 193 -11.05 -2.40 10.62
N GLY A 194 -11.30 -1.79 11.77
CA GLY A 194 -10.84 -2.24 13.07
C GLY A 194 -11.79 -3.25 13.75
N PRO A 195 -11.36 -3.82 14.89
CA PRO A 195 -12.12 -4.78 15.67
C PRO A 195 -13.33 -4.18 16.43
N ASP A 196 -13.47 -2.85 16.42
CA ASP A 196 -14.62 -2.09 16.90
C ASP A 196 -15.68 -1.87 15.80
N GLY A 197 -15.37 -2.26 14.56
CA GLY A 197 -16.25 -2.11 13.39
C GLY A 197 -16.08 -0.81 12.62
N ASN A 198 -15.29 0.16 13.12
CA ASN A 198 -15.00 1.41 12.43
C ASN A 198 -13.88 1.23 11.41
N TYR A 199 -13.81 2.13 10.44
CA TYR A 199 -12.64 2.35 9.61
C TYR A 199 -11.70 3.33 10.30
N HIS A 200 -10.41 3.02 10.32
CA HIS A 200 -9.37 3.80 10.98
C HIS A 200 -8.36 4.28 9.94
N MET A 201 -8.01 5.56 9.98
CA MET A 201 -7.06 6.16 9.05
C MET A 201 -5.95 6.88 9.82
N VAL A 202 -4.70 6.61 9.43
CA VAL A 202 -3.50 7.27 9.97
C VAL A 202 -2.79 7.99 8.82
N TRP A 203 -2.33 9.21 9.07
CA TRP A 203 -1.53 9.96 8.10
C TRP A 203 -0.47 10.82 8.77
N ILE A 204 0.46 11.30 7.96
CA ILE A 204 1.50 12.27 8.33
C ILE A 204 1.39 13.46 7.38
N TRP A 205 1.64 14.66 7.90
CA TRP A 205 1.71 15.88 7.11
C TRP A 205 3.13 16.15 6.62
N ARG A 206 3.28 16.83 5.47
CA ARG A 206 4.59 17.20 4.93
C ARG A 206 4.54 18.55 4.23
N ASP A 207 5.39 19.47 4.63
CA ASP A 207 5.41 20.83 4.11
C ASP A 207 5.92 20.91 2.66
N THR A 208 6.98 20.16 2.32
CA THR A 208 7.67 20.29 1.02
C THR A 208 7.91 18.93 0.35
N PRO A 209 8.44 18.86 -0.89
CA PRO A 209 8.83 17.58 -1.48
C PRO A 209 9.91 16.82 -0.68
N ASP A 210 10.68 17.50 0.18
CA ASP A 210 11.68 16.87 1.03
C ASP A 210 11.03 16.03 2.13
N CYS A 211 11.35 14.74 2.19
CA CYS A 211 10.86 13.84 3.22
C CYS A 211 11.29 14.23 4.65
N ALA A 212 12.35 15.01 4.84
CA ALA A 212 12.72 15.57 6.14
C ALA A 212 11.64 16.51 6.72
N THR A 213 10.76 17.03 5.87
CA THR A 213 9.66 17.91 6.29
C THR A 213 8.38 17.18 6.69
N ASN A 214 8.42 15.85 6.88
CA ASN A 214 7.32 15.12 7.49
C ASN A 214 7.14 15.54 8.96
N HIS A 215 5.89 15.71 9.38
CA HIS A 215 5.53 16.18 10.72
C HIS A 215 4.11 15.73 11.11
N SER A 216 3.76 15.90 12.39
CA SER A 216 2.40 15.77 12.93
C SER A 216 1.66 14.49 12.48
N ILE A 217 1.98 13.34 13.08
CA ILE A 217 1.18 12.13 12.85
C ILE A 217 -0.24 12.36 13.36
N SER A 218 -1.22 11.93 12.58
CA SER A 218 -2.64 12.28 12.75
C SER A 218 -3.52 11.06 12.51
N TYR A 219 -4.74 11.09 13.06
CA TYR A 219 -5.67 9.97 13.05
C TYR A 219 -7.13 10.43 13.03
N ALA A 220 -7.96 9.65 12.34
CA ALA A 220 -9.40 9.74 12.38
C ALA A 220 -10.02 8.35 12.23
N ARG A 221 -11.25 8.19 12.71
CA ARG A 221 -12.06 6.99 12.44
C ARG A 221 -13.43 7.35 11.88
N SER A 222 -14.07 6.39 11.23
CA SER A 222 -15.37 6.56 10.60
C SER A 222 -16.14 5.24 10.56
N PRO A 223 -17.44 5.22 10.91
CA PRO A 223 -18.26 4.00 10.79
C PRO A 223 -18.64 3.69 9.33
N ASP A 224 -18.68 4.71 8.47
CA ASP A 224 -19.32 4.67 7.14
C ASP A 224 -18.44 5.26 6.02
N LEU A 225 -17.19 5.63 6.34
CA LEU A 225 -16.25 6.40 5.49
C LEU A 225 -16.76 7.80 5.09
N LEU A 226 -17.92 8.25 5.59
CA LEU A 226 -18.53 9.54 5.28
C LEU A 226 -18.43 10.51 6.46
N SER A 227 -18.74 10.02 7.65
CA SER A 227 -18.74 10.73 8.91
C SER A 227 -17.46 10.41 9.64
N TRP A 228 -16.62 11.41 9.89
CA TRP A 228 -15.30 11.22 10.49
C TRP A 228 -15.23 11.86 11.88
N GLU A 229 -14.49 11.23 12.79
CA GLU A 229 -14.24 11.74 14.13
C GLU A 229 -12.78 11.51 14.56
N THR A 230 -12.33 12.31 15.53
CA THR A 230 -11.03 12.14 16.18
C THR A 230 -11.01 10.86 17.01
N GLY A 231 -9.84 10.47 17.54
CA GLY A 231 -9.76 9.41 18.54
C GLY A 231 -10.60 9.69 19.79
N GLY A 232 -10.75 10.97 20.16
CA GLY A 232 -11.58 11.40 21.30
C GLY A 232 -13.09 11.38 21.03
N GLY A 233 -13.51 11.24 19.77
CA GLY A 233 -14.93 11.26 19.37
C GLY A 233 -15.45 12.62 18.91
N ASP A 234 -14.58 13.63 18.78
CA ASP A 234 -14.99 14.93 18.23
C ASP A 234 -15.22 14.81 16.72
N THR A 235 -16.32 15.36 16.23
CA THR A 235 -16.65 15.37 14.79
C THR A 235 -15.61 16.13 13.98
N LEU A 236 -15.19 15.54 12.86
CA LEU A 236 -14.30 16.13 11.87
C LEU A 236 -15.09 16.52 10.62
N ASN A 237 -15.16 17.82 10.34
CA ASN A 237 -15.74 18.32 9.10
C ASN A 237 -14.78 18.11 7.92
N LEU A 238 -15.33 17.78 6.75
CA LEU A 238 -14.55 17.65 5.53
C LEU A 238 -14.39 19.01 4.81
N PRO A 239 -13.22 19.26 4.19
CA PRO A 239 -12.02 18.44 4.23
C PRO A 239 -11.33 18.49 5.61
N ILE A 240 -10.72 17.38 6.04
CA ILE A 240 -9.87 17.34 7.24
C ILE A 240 -8.56 18.05 6.93
N THR A 241 -8.20 19.04 7.74
CA THR A 241 -6.98 19.85 7.62
C THR A 241 -6.09 19.68 8.85
N ILE A 242 -4.90 20.29 8.81
CA ILE A 242 -4.00 20.36 9.98
C ILE A 242 -4.65 21.08 11.18
N GLU A 243 -5.69 21.89 10.94
CA GLU A 243 -6.39 22.70 11.93
C GLU A 243 -7.64 21.99 12.50
N SER A 244 -8.00 20.81 11.97
CA SER A 244 -9.24 20.10 12.36
C SER A 244 -9.18 19.38 13.72
N GLY A 245 -8.03 19.36 14.41
CA GLY A 245 -7.88 18.70 15.71
C GLY A 245 -7.57 17.19 15.65
N ALA A 246 -7.23 16.65 14.47
CA ALA A 246 -6.93 15.22 14.27
C ALA A 246 -5.47 14.81 14.60
N ILE A 247 -4.65 15.72 15.11
CA ILE A 247 -3.24 15.45 15.42
C ILE A 247 -3.15 14.50 16.62
N VAL A 248 -2.36 13.44 16.47
CA VAL A 248 -2.02 12.48 17.53
C VAL A 248 -0.78 12.97 18.28
N ASP A 249 0.32 13.19 17.55
CA ASP A 249 1.59 13.65 18.12
C ASP A 249 2.16 14.76 17.20
N PRO A 250 2.31 16.01 17.69
CA PRO A 250 2.77 17.16 16.90
C PRO A 250 4.28 17.16 16.71
N VAL A 251 4.87 16.05 16.25
CA VAL A 251 6.30 15.96 15.95
C VAL A 251 6.68 16.98 14.88
N PRO A 252 7.69 17.83 15.07
CA PRO A 252 8.05 18.85 14.10
C PRO A 252 8.79 18.27 12.88
N PRO A 253 8.89 19.02 11.75
CA PRO A 253 9.84 18.73 10.68
C PRO A 253 11.25 18.45 11.23
N GLY A 254 11.94 17.45 10.67
CA GLY A 254 13.22 16.98 11.17
C GLY A 254 13.14 16.20 12.49
N GLY A 255 11.94 15.92 13.01
CA GLY A 255 11.73 15.14 14.23
C GLY A 255 11.74 13.62 14.03
N GLY A 256 12.13 13.14 12.85
CA GLY A 256 12.32 11.71 12.57
C GLY A 256 11.07 10.95 12.14
N LEU A 257 9.96 11.61 11.78
CA LEU A 257 8.79 10.97 11.17
C LEU A 257 9.01 10.69 9.68
N ILE A 258 8.60 9.51 9.18
CA ILE A 258 8.55 9.20 7.76
C ILE A 258 7.20 8.57 7.40
N ASN A 259 6.66 8.91 6.23
CA ASN A 259 5.31 8.55 5.78
C ASN A 259 5.12 7.08 5.33
N MET A 260 6.10 6.20 5.55
CA MET A 260 6.09 4.82 5.07
C MET A 260 6.26 3.76 6.16
N THR A 261 6.36 4.16 7.43
CA THR A 261 6.72 3.26 8.56
C THR A 261 5.73 3.30 9.72
N GLN A 262 4.71 4.15 9.63
CA GLN A 262 3.58 4.15 10.56
C GLN A 262 2.71 2.91 10.34
N SER A 263 2.24 2.31 11.44
CA SER A 263 1.37 1.14 11.41
C SER A 263 0.23 1.29 12.41
N LEU A 264 -0.95 0.82 12.00
CA LEU A 264 -2.14 0.76 12.83
C LEU A 264 -2.21 -0.61 13.50
N GLY A 265 -2.56 -0.63 14.78
CA GLY A 265 -2.80 -1.84 15.56
C GLY A 265 -3.86 -1.63 16.62
N PHE A 266 -4.15 -2.70 17.36
CA PHE A 266 -5.15 -2.72 18.43
C PHE A 266 -4.64 -3.57 19.58
N ASP A 267 -4.90 -3.12 20.81
CA ASP A 267 -4.56 -3.89 22.01
C ASP A 267 -5.64 -4.94 22.37
N ASP A 268 -5.44 -5.60 23.51
CA ASP A 268 -6.32 -6.63 24.06
C ASP A 268 -7.73 -6.12 24.41
N GLN A 269 -7.87 -4.81 24.59
CA GLN A 269 -9.15 -4.12 24.82
C GLN A 269 -9.71 -3.49 23.54
N LYS A 270 -9.13 -3.81 22.38
CA LYS A 270 -9.49 -3.24 21.07
C LYS A 270 -9.24 -1.73 20.98
N ARG A 271 -8.45 -1.15 21.89
CA ARG A 271 -8.07 0.27 21.81
C ARG A 271 -7.08 0.45 20.67
N THR A 272 -7.22 1.54 19.93
CA THR A 272 -6.32 1.87 18.83
C THR A 272 -4.91 2.16 19.34
N VAL A 273 -3.91 1.57 18.68
CA VAL A 273 -2.49 1.85 18.90
C VAL A 273 -1.85 2.18 17.56
N ILE A 274 -1.14 3.31 17.51
CA ILE A 274 -0.36 3.74 16.33
C ILE A 274 1.11 3.56 16.64
N SER A 275 1.78 2.72 15.87
CA SER A 275 3.23 2.50 15.95
C SER A 275 3.93 3.40 14.94
N TYR A 276 4.94 4.15 15.38
CA TYR A 276 5.71 5.08 14.57
C TYR A 276 7.09 5.31 15.19
N HIS A 277 7.97 6.06 14.52
CA HIS A 277 9.25 6.45 15.10
C HIS A 277 9.45 7.96 15.04
N LYS A 278 10.18 8.48 16.02
CA LYS A 278 10.64 9.88 16.09
C LYS A 278 11.95 9.96 16.84
N HIS A 279 12.62 11.11 16.78
CA HIS A 279 13.81 11.35 17.60
C HIS A 279 13.42 11.58 19.06
N ASP A 280 14.19 10.98 19.97
CA ASP A 280 14.12 11.28 21.40
C ASP A 280 14.91 12.54 21.77
N GLU A 281 14.99 12.84 23.07
CA GLU A 281 15.65 14.04 23.59
C GLU A 281 17.17 14.05 23.32
N ASN A 282 17.77 12.89 23.08
CA ASN A 282 19.19 12.74 22.72
C ASN A 282 19.41 12.73 21.20
N GLY A 283 18.33 12.80 20.41
CA GLY A 283 18.37 12.78 18.97
C GLY A 283 18.48 11.38 18.36
N TYR A 284 18.28 10.30 19.13
CA TYR A 284 18.22 8.95 18.58
C TYR A 284 16.82 8.64 18.07
N THR A 285 16.72 7.94 16.94
CA THR A 285 15.43 7.49 16.42
C THR A 285 14.93 6.32 17.27
N GLN A 286 13.75 6.46 17.86
CA GLN A 286 13.12 5.44 18.70
C GLN A 286 11.77 5.02 18.14
N ALA A 287 11.40 3.77 18.36
CA ALA A 287 10.03 3.29 18.21
C ALA A 287 9.13 3.82 19.34
N TYR A 288 7.97 4.35 18.96
CA TYR A 288 6.92 4.82 19.84
C TYR A 288 5.60 4.12 19.51
N CYS A 289 4.76 3.98 20.53
CA CYS A 289 3.34 3.68 20.40
C CYS A 289 2.53 4.84 20.96
N ALA A 290 1.57 5.37 20.19
CA ALA A 290 0.50 6.21 20.71
C ALA A 290 -0.74 5.34 20.89
N ARG A 291 -1.23 5.20 22.13
CA ARG A 291 -2.44 4.43 22.45
C ARG A 291 -3.57 5.36 22.85
N LEU A 292 -4.76 5.12 22.32
CA LEU A 292 -5.96 5.88 22.66
C LEU A 292 -6.54 5.36 23.98
N GLU A 293 -6.51 6.18 25.02
CA GLU A 293 -6.98 5.85 26.37
C GLU A 293 -7.93 6.93 26.87
N ASN A 294 -9.17 6.54 27.19
CA ASN A 294 -10.19 7.46 27.72
C ASN A 294 -10.39 8.72 26.86
N GLY A 295 -10.25 8.59 25.53
CA GLY A 295 -10.39 9.70 24.58
C GLY A 295 -9.11 10.52 24.33
N GLU A 296 -8.00 10.17 24.98
CA GLU A 296 -6.72 10.89 24.85
C GLU A 296 -5.61 9.97 24.34
N TRP A 297 -4.62 10.56 23.66
CA TRP A 297 -3.44 9.82 23.18
C TRP A 297 -2.35 9.78 24.26
N ILE A 298 -1.96 8.56 24.65
CA ILE A 298 -0.86 8.32 25.58
C ILE A 298 0.33 7.75 24.81
N PHE A 299 1.52 8.32 25.03
CA PHE A 299 2.73 8.01 24.27
C PHE A 299 3.68 7.11 25.07
N TYR A 300 4.12 6.03 24.43
CA TYR A 300 5.01 5.04 25.01
C TYR A 300 6.26 4.91 24.14
N LYS A 301 7.43 5.23 24.69
CA LYS A 301 8.71 4.92 24.05
C LYS A 301 8.98 3.42 24.24
N VAL A 302 9.07 2.68 23.14
CA VAL A 302 9.18 1.21 23.15
C VAL A 302 10.63 0.76 23.06
N SER A 303 11.47 1.46 22.29
CA SER A 303 12.88 1.11 22.11
C SER A 303 13.84 1.95 22.97
N ASN A 304 15.08 1.49 23.06
CA ASN A 304 16.22 2.24 23.61
C ASN A 304 17.42 2.12 22.67
N TRP A 305 17.21 2.41 21.38
CA TRP A 305 18.23 2.35 20.35
C TRP A 305 19.19 3.54 20.46
N THR A 306 20.44 3.37 20.03
CA THR A 306 21.42 4.46 19.95
C THR A 306 21.69 4.87 18.50
N TYR A 307 20.74 4.58 17.61
CA TYR A 307 20.83 4.85 16.18
C TYR A 307 20.05 6.12 15.83
N ARG A 308 20.54 6.90 14.86
CA ARG A 308 19.84 8.04 14.30
C ARG A 308 19.65 7.82 12.81
N TRP A 309 18.40 7.62 12.41
CA TRP A 309 18.05 7.60 11.00
C TRP A 309 17.82 9.03 10.51
N GLU A 310 18.83 9.57 9.83
CA GLU A 310 18.73 10.82 9.08
C GLU A 310 18.29 10.56 7.66
N PHE A 311 17.28 11.28 7.19
CA PHE A 311 16.77 11.17 5.81
C PHE A 311 16.38 12.55 5.27
N GLY A 312 16.50 12.68 3.94
CA GLY A 312 16.15 13.90 3.23
C GLY A 312 16.12 13.70 1.72
N GLY A 313 15.53 14.67 1.03
CA GLY A 313 15.32 14.68 -0.41
C GLY A 313 13.96 14.12 -0.84
N GLY A 314 13.74 14.11 -2.15
CA GLY A 314 12.52 13.60 -2.79
C GLY A 314 12.72 12.23 -3.48
N GLY A 315 11.65 11.77 -4.13
CA GLY A 315 11.59 10.45 -4.78
C GLY A 315 11.42 9.31 -3.78
N SER A 316 11.60 8.09 -4.28
CA SER A 316 11.53 6.89 -3.42
C SER A 316 12.73 6.79 -2.46
N ILE A 317 12.45 6.77 -1.15
CA ILE A 317 13.44 6.62 -0.06
C ILE A 317 13.40 5.17 0.47
N GLY A 318 14.57 4.57 0.72
CA GLY A 318 14.66 3.26 1.37
C GLY A 318 14.42 3.38 2.87
N ALA A 319 13.66 2.44 3.44
CA ALA A 319 13.43 2.42 4.89
C ALA A 319 14.62 1.78 5.62
N GLU A 320 15.05 2.37 6.75
CA GLU A 320 16.05 1.79 7.66
C GLU A 320 15.43 1.21 8.94
N ILE A 321 14.18 1.59 9.21
CA ILE A 321 13.36 1.12 10.32
C ILE A 321 11.97 0.80 9.78
N ARG A 322 11.39 -0.32 10.19
CA ARG A 322 9.99 -0.67 9.94
C ARG A 322 9.37 -1.14 11.25
N LEU A 323 8.16 -0.67 11.54
CA LEU A 323 7.39 -1.05 12.73
C LEU A 323 6.06 -1.66 12.30
N GLY A 324 5.70 -2.78 12.90
CA GLY A 324 4.38 -3.39 12.75
C GLY A 324 3.34 -2.71 13.63
N GLY A 325 2.07 -2.96 13.34
CA GLY A 325 0.97 -2.59 14.24
C GLY A 325 0.98 -3.50 15.47
N VAL A 326 0.57 -2.95 16.61
CA VAL A 326 0.37 -3.74 17.83
C VAL A 326 -0.79 -4.73 17.64
N GLN A 327 -0.62 -5.96 18.10
CA GLN A 327 -1.66 -6.99 18.10
C GLN A 327 -1.78 -7.64 19.47
N ALA A 328 -3.00 -8.01 19.88
CA ALA A 328 -3.23 -8.79 21.08
C ALA A 328 -2.91 -10.27 20.85
N GLU A 329 -2.17 -10.88 21.78
CA GLU A 329 -1.76 -12.29 21.70
C GLU A 329 -2.54 -13.15 22.71
N ALA A 330 -2.62 -14.46 22.42
CA ALA A 330 -3.40 -15.41 23.22
C ALA A 330 -2.91 -15.57 24.67
N ASP A 331 -1.65 -15.24 24.95
CA ASP A 331 -1.06 -15.30 26.30
C ASP A 331 -1.28 -14.01 27.11
N GLY A 332 -2.06 -13.06 26.58
CA GLY A 332 -2.38 -11.78 27.20
C GLY A 332 -1.31 -10.70 27.01
N GLY A 333 -0.19 -10.97 26.35
CA GLY A 333 0.75 -9.93 25.91
C GLY A 333 0.32 -9.25 24.63
N LEU A 334 1.04 -8.21 24.23
CA LEU A 334 0.86 -7.57 22.93
C LEU A 334 2.11 -7.78 22.07
N SER A 335 1.96 -8.09 20.79
CA SER A 335 3.07 -8.22 19.85
C SER A 335 3.27 -6.93 19.05
N MET A 336 4.52 -6.61 18.74
CA MET A 336 4.86 -5.59 17.75
C MET A 336 6.13 -5.98 17.01
N SER A 337 6.01 -6.24 15.71
CA SER A 337 7.18 -6.56 14.88
C SER A 337 8.04 -5.33 14.61
N TYR A 338 9.34 -5.51 14.48
CA TYR A 338 10.24 -4.47 13.99
C TYR A 338 11.31 -5.06 13.06
N TRP A 339 11.77 -4.23 12.14
CA TRP A 339 13.02 -4.42 11.42
C TRP A 339 13.83 -3.13 11.51
N HIS A 340 15.14 -3.26 11.75
CA HIS A 340 16.05 -2.15 11.95
C HIS A 340 17.42 -2.50 11.34
N ILE A 341 17.97 -1.61 10.51
CA ILE A 341 19.20 -1.87 9.75
C ILE A 341 20.41 -2.27 10.61
N LYS A 342 20.47 -1.82 11.87
CA LYS A 342 21.55 -2.15 12.82
C LYS A 342 21.17 -3.15 13.91
N GLU A 343 19.89 -3.22 14.27
CA GLU A 343 19.41 -3.96 15.46
C GLU A 343 18.75 -5.29 15.06
N GLY A 344 18.74 -5.59 13.76
CA GLY A 344 18.11 -6.77 13.20
C GLY A 344 16.59 -6.64 13.17
N GLN A 345 15.91 -7.78 13.32
CA GLN A 345 14.47 -7.87 13.27
C GLN A 345 13.95 -8.78 14.37
N GLY A 346 12.70 -8.59 14.77
CA GLY A 346 12.07 -9.41 15.79
C GLY A 346 10.63 -8.99 16.05
N ILE A 347 10.02 -9.62 17.04
CA ILE A 347 8.71 -9.27 17.56
C ILE A 347 8.86 -9.00 19.05
N TRP A 348 8.64 -7.76 19.46
CA TRP A 348 8.59 -7.44 20.88
C TRP A 348 7.32 -7.98 21.50
N LYS A 349 7.44 -8.54 22.70
CA LYS A 349 6.32 -8.78 23.62
C LYS A 349 6.21 -7.57 24.53
N LEU A 350 5.12 -6.82 24.38
CA LEU A 350 4.82 -5.63 25.17
C LEU A 350 3.85 -5.97 26.30
N HIS A 351 4.05 -5.34 27.46
CA HIS A 351 3.13 -5.42 28.58
C HIS A 351 1.82 -4.71 28.25
N PRO A 352 0.64 -5.34 28.41
CA PRO A 352 -0.63 -4.80 27.94
C PRO A 352 -1.02 -3.48 28.59
N GLN A 353 -0.60 -3.18 29.83
CA GLN A 353 -0.92 -1.91 30.48
C GLN A 353 0.12 -0.81 30.22
N THR A 354 1.41 -1.15 30.06
CA THR A 354 2.50 -0.15 30.07
C THR A 354 3.21 -0.02 28.72
N LEU A 355 2.92 -0.89 27.75
CA LEU A 355 3.61 -1.05 26.47
C LEU A 355 5.14 -1.18 26.57
N GLN A 356 5.66 -1.46 27.76
CA GLN A 356 7.08 -1.75 27.95
C GLN A 356 7.41 -3.12 27.35
N VAL A 357 8.57 -3.23 26.73
CA VAL A 357 9.10 -4.50 26.24
C VAL A 357 9.42 -5.40 27.44
N ILE A 358 8.68 -6.51 27.57
CA ILE A 358 8.85 -7.52 28.63
C ILE A 358 9.44 -8.83 28.10
N GLY A 359 9.73 -8.88 26.80
CA GLY A 359 10.36 -10.02 26.15
C GLY A 359 10.21 -9.94 24.63
N THR A 360 10.36 -11.08 23.99
CA THR A 360 10.15 -11.25 22.55
C THR A 360 9.24 -12.43 22.29
N TYR A 361 8.46 -12.34 21.22
CA TYR A 361 7.82 -13.51 20.64
C TYR A 361 8.77 -14.20 19.67
N PRO A 362 8.65 -15.52 19.48
CA PRO A 362 9.30 -16.16 18.35
C PRO A 362 8.83 -15.50 17.05
N PRO A 363 9.67 -15.50 15.99
CA PRO A 363 9.17 -15.14 14.67
C PRO A 363 7.94 -16.02 14.36
N PRO A 364 6.96 -15.49 13.62
CA PRO A 364 5.83 -16.30 13.22
C PRO A 364 6.37 -17.47 12.38
N ASP A 365 5.68 -18.60 12.39
CA ASP A 365 5.94 -19.69 11.47
C ASP A 365 6.11 -19.08 10.07
N ASN A 366 7.28 -19.24 9.42
CA ASN A 366 7.52 -18.59 8.14
C ASN A 366 6.41 -19.02 7.17
N GLU A 367 5.51 -18.08 6.84
CA GLU A 367 4.41 -18.34 5.91
C GLU A 367 4.95 -18.48 4.50
N MET A 368 6.07 -17.81 4.21
CA MET A 368 6.76 -17.86 2.94
C MET A 368 7.95 -18.84 3.00
N PRO A 369 8.07 -19.78 2.07
CA PRO A 369 9.26 -20.63 1.99
C PRO A 369 10.52 -19.81 1.66
N ASP A 370 11.64 -20.08 2.35
CA ASP A 370 12.91 -19.36 2.17
C ASP A 370 13.40 -19.32 0.70
N GLU A 371 13.06 -20.36 -0.08
CA GLU A 371 13.40 -20.41 -1.51
C GLU A 371 12.75 -19.28 -2.34
N LEU A 372 11.62 -18.73 -1.90
CA LEU A 372 10.98 -17.58 -2.57
C LEU A 372 11.78 -16.30 -2.34
N GLU A 373 12.48 -16.15 -1.21
CA GLU A 373 13.22 -14.95 -0.83
C GLU A 373 14.64 -14.90 -1.40
N ARG A 374 15.16 -16.04 -1.85
CA ARG A 374 16.50 -16.14 -2.41
C ARG A 374 16.55 -15.56 -3.83
N VAL A 375 17.49 -14.66 -4.10
CA VAL A 375 17.78 -14.16 -5.46
C VAL A 375 18.38 -15.29 -6.32
N THR A 376 17.87 -15.43 -7.54
CA THR A 376 18.26 -16.46 -8.51
C THR A 376 19.01 -15.89 -9.72
N SER A 377 18.90 -14.59 -10.00
CA SER A 377 19.67 -13.91 -11.03
C SER A 377 21.16 -13.81 -10.67
N ASP A 378 22.02 -14.10 -11.65
CA ASP A 378 23.47 -13.88 -11.56
C ASP A 378 23.88 -12.40 -11.71
N TYR A 379 22.93 -11.53 -12.09
CA TYR A 379 23.16 -10.09 -12.17
C TYR A 379 23.26 -9.47 -10.78
N SER A 380 24.36 -8.76 -10.51
CA SER A 380 24.63 -8.14 -9.20
C SER A 380 23.62 -7.04 -8.83
N GLY A 381 23.15 -7.05 -7.58
CA GLY A 381 22.26 -6.04 -7.01
C GLY A 381 20.77 -6.29 -7.25
N MET A 382 20.39 -7.46 -7.78
CA MET A 382 19.00 -7.87 -7.91
C MET A 382 18.37 -8.17 -6.55
N THR A 383 17.09 -7.87 -6.41
CA THR A 383 16.27 -8.11 -5.23
C THR A 383 14.99 -8.84 -5.62
N VAL A 384 14.45 -9.63 -4.69
CA VAL A 384 13.18 -10.34 -4.88
C VAL A 384 12.01 -9.41 -4.57
N ASN A 385 11.00 -9.47 -5.43
CA ASN A 385 9.68 -8.88 -5.20
C ASN A 385 8.64 -10.00 -5.08
N LEU A 386 7.75 -9.86 -4.10
CA LEU A 386 6.67 -10.81 -3.84
C LEU A 386 5.30 -10.10 -3.84
N ARG A 387 4.27 -10.79 -4.34
CA ARG A 387 2.87 -10.34 -4.23
C ARG A 387 1.94 -11.52 -3.98
N GLY A 388 1.37 -11.58 -2.77
CA GLY A 388 0.33 -12.54 -2.44
C GLY A 388 -0.99 -12.23 -3.14
N ALA A 389 -1.79 -13.28 -3.42
CA ALA A 389 -3.09 -13.11 -4.05
C ALA A 389 -4.08 -12.43 -3.10
N ARG A 390 -4.83 -11.47 -3.63
CA ARG A 390 -6.05 -10.95 -3.02
C ARG A 390 -7.27 -11.70 -3.56
N GLY A 391 -8.42 -11.47 -2.93
CA GLY A 391 -9.70 -12.07 -3.33
C GLY A 391 -9.89 -13.49 -2.80
N ASN A 392 -10.97 -14.13 -3.26
CA ASN A 392 -11.41 -15.43 -2.78
C ASN A 392 -11.44 -16.43 -3.94
N GLY A 393 -10.76 -17.56 -3.77
CA GLY A 393 -10.77 -18.67 -4.71
C GLY A 393 -11.54 -19.89 -4.17
N THR A 394 -11.82 -20.84 -5.06
CA THR A 394 -12.47 -22.13 -4.73
C THR A 394 -11.51 -23.15 -4.09
N ARG A 395 -10.23 -22.80 -3.93
CA ARG A 395 -9.17 -23.65 -3.37
C ARG A 395 -8.65 -23.09 -2.04
N PRO A 396 -9.40 -23.21 -0.92
CA PRO A 396 -9.04 -22.59 0.35
C PRO A 396 -7.74 -23.11 0.97
N GLY A 397 -7.28 -24.31 0.59
CA GLY A 397 -6.00 -24.88 1.02
C GLY A 397 -4.79 -24.41 0.20
N GLU A 398 -4.99 -23.59 -0.84
CA GLU A 398 -3.92 -23.03 -1.66
C GLU A 398 -3.74 -21.54 -1.34
N GLN A 399 -2.48 -21.09 -1.33
CA GLN A 399 -2.08 -19.69 -1.31
C GLN A 399 -1.23 -19.43 -2.55
N TYR A 400 -1.49 -18.30 -3.21
CA TYR A 400 -0.79 -17.95 -4.44
C TYR A 400 0.11 -16.73 -4.22
N VAL A 401 1.33 -16.80 -4.74
CA VAL A 401 2.35 -15.75 -4.58
C VAL A 401 3.05 -15.52 -5.91
N LEU A 402 2.98 -14.30 -6.44
CA LEU A 402 3.86 -13.89 -7.53
C LEU A 402 5.24 -13.59 -7.00
N ARG A 403 6.25 -13.98 -7.78
CA ARG A 403 7.65 -13.70 -7.51
C ARG A 403 8.34 -13.26 -8.81
N TRP A 404 9.10 -12.16 -8.73
CA TRP A 404 9.99 -11.70 -9.80
C TRP A 404 11.17 -10.95 -9.20
N GLU A 405 12.19 -10.66 -10.00
CA GLU A 405 13.41 -9.99 -9.54
C GLU A 405 13.66 -8.69 -10.30
N THR A 406 14.11 -7.66 -9.59
CA THR A 406 14.47 -6.36 -10.19
C THR A 406 15.72 -5.82 -9.51
N LEU A 407 16.39 -4.83 -10.10
CA LEU A 407 17.26 -3.95 -9.30
C LEU A 407 16.40 -3.14 -8.31
N ASP A 408 17.02 -2.61 -7.27
CA ASP A 408 16.34 -1.73 -6.31
C ASP A 408 16.01 -0.35 -6.92
N ARG A 409 15.24 0.45 -6.20
CA ARG A 409 14.83 1.81 -6.56
C ARG A 409 16.06 2.70 -6.80
N ASN A 410 15.91 3.64 -7.74
CA ASN A 410 17.00 4.55 -8.14
C ASN A 410 16.53 6.02 -8.18
N ARG A 411 15.71 6.43 -7.20
CA ARG A 411 15.12 7.79 -7.15
C ARG A 411 14.46 8.21 -8.47
N ASP A 412 13.76 7.26 -9.10
CA ASP A 412 13.05 7.46 -10.37
C ASP A 412 13.96 7.90 -11.54
N ARG A 413 15.22 7.46 -11.51
CA ARG A 413 16.22 7.74 -12.55
C ARG A 413 16.60 6.49 -13.33
N PRO A 414 16.89 6.62 -14.64
CA PRO A 414 17.44 5.54 -15.42
C PRO A 414 18.78 5.05 -14.88
N ARG A 415 19.13 3.81 -15.22
CA ARG A 415 20.44 3.21 -14.98
C ARG A 415 21.14 3.02 -16.33
N GLU A 416 22.46 3.22 -16.36
CA GLU A 416 23.27 2.94 -17.56
C GLU A 416 23.28 1.45 -17.90
N LYS A 417 23.38 0.61 -16.86
CA LYS A 417 23.33 -0.85 -17.00
C LYS A 417 22.00 -1.37 -16.52
N ILE A 418 21.32 -2.08 -17.41
CA ILE A 418 19.99 -2.66 -17.19
C ILE A 418 20.17 -4.19 -17.16
N PRO A 419 19.65 -4.89 -16.14
CA PRO A 419 19.68 -6.35 -16.11
C PRO A 419 18.83 -6.93 -17.25
N PRO A 420 19.06 -8.19 -17.66
CA PRO A 420 18.12 -8.88 -18.52
C PRO A 420 16.73 -8.95 -17.87
N PRO A 421 15.65 -9.08 -18.67
CA PRO A 421 14.32 -9.39 -18.14
C PRO A 421 14.35 -10.62 -17.22
N SER A 422 13.62 -10.58 -16.11
CA SER A 422 13.54 -11.67 -15.14
C SER A 422 12.28 -12.50 -15.35
N GLU A 423 12.24 -13.72 -14.82
CA GLU A 423 11.02 -14.52 -14.82
C GLU A 423 10.02 -13.98 -13.80
N LEU A 424 8.78 -13.78 -14.24
CA LEU A 424 7.63 -13.71 -13.36
C LEU A 424 7.06 -15.13 -13.20
N ARG A 425 7.08 -15.61 -11.96
CA ARG A 425 6.55 -16.93 -11.61
C ARG A 425 5.43 -16.80 -10.60
N LEU A 426 4.44 -17.67 -10.74
CA LEU A 426 3.40 -17.86 -9.75
C LEU A 426 3.70 -19.11 -8.94
N TYR A 427 3.86 -18.96 -7.63
CA TYR A 427 4.03 -20.05 -6.69
C TYR A 427 2.69 -20.40 -6.05
N ILE A 428 2.41 -21.70 -5.95
CA ILE A 428 1.25 -22.25 -5.25
C ILE A 428 1.78 -22.90 -3.97
N LEU A 429 1.39 -22.35 -2.83
CA LEU A 429 1.76 -22.84 -1.50
C LEU A 429 0.57 -23.59 -0.91
N ARG A 430 0.83 -24.66 -0.15
CA ARG A 430 -0.20 -25.30 0.68
C ARG A 430 -0.33 -24.55 2.00
N LYS A 431 -1.55 -24.10 2.30
CA LYS A 431 -1.90 -23.63 3.64
C LYS A 431 -1.95 -24.81 4.60
N LYS A 432 -1.48 -24.60 5.83
CA LYS A 432 -1.60 -25.59 6.91
C LYS A 432 -3.06 -25.83 7.27
#